data_AF-A0A800DXV0-F1
#
_entry.id   AF-A0A800DXV0-F1
#
_cell.length_a   1.000
_cell.length_b   1.000
_cell.length_c   1.000
_cell.angle_alpha   90.00
_cell.angle_beta   90.00
_cell.angle_gamma   90.00
#
_symmetry.space_group_name_H-M   'P 1'
#
loop_
_entity.id
_entity.type
_entity.pdbx_description
1 polymer ?
#
loop_
_entity_poly.entity_id
_entity_poly.type
_entity_poly.pdbx_seq_one_letter_code
_entity_poly.pdbx_strand_id
1 'polypeptide(L)'
;MDYRLISSNKKTKLIGNVAYRKFTPLLLANVLVPENTFVNQTNFSTSFLKQLFRLNSHYSVGSGLEQKREFVYLEVNPGQGIFAWIDYNNNGIKELSEFEIAAFTDQANYIRIFTQSNNYIRTFTNQFSQSVFINPRNILKKNKGNFAKFVSKISSATIYKINRKTTRENLVSSLNPFQNNLADSNLVSLNNQIRSSVFYNRNGYKYSLEYSFQNNSNKLLLSNGFDSRKTFSHELNGRYKIKNIL
;
A
#
# COMPACT_ATOMS: atom_id res chain seq x y z
N MET A 1 -7.12 -9.67 22.40
CA MET A 1 -6.34 -10.87 22.77
C MET A 1 -4.97 -10.73 22.15
N ASP A 2 -3.92 -10.69 22.97
CA ASP A 2 -2.53 -10.70 22.53
C ASP A 2 -1.99 -12.13 22.49
N TYR A 3 -1.10 -12.43 21.55
CA TYR A 3 -0.36 -13.69 21.51
C TYR A 3 1.11 -13.47 21.17
N ARG A 4 1.96 -14.33 21.73
CA ARG A 4 3.40 -14.29 21.56
C ARG A 4 3.97 -15.69 21.60
N LEU A 5 4.43 -16.18 20.46
CA LEU A 5 5.10 -17.46 20.29
C LEU A 5 6.57 -17.22 19.92
N ILE A 6 7.48 -17.92 20.59
CA ILE A 6 8.92 -17.85 20.34
C ILE A 6 9.44 -19.28 20.24
N SER A 7 10.21 -19.59 19.21
CA SER A 7 10.84 -20.90 19.07
C SER A 7 11.88 -21.15 20.18
N SER A 8 12.14 -22.42 20.50
CA SER A 8 13.15 -22.83 21.50
C SER A 8 14.53 -22.21 21.22
N ASN A 9 14.94 -22.16 19.95
CA ASN A 9 16.20 -21.57 19.52
C ASN A 9 16.21 -20.02 19.50
N LYS A 10 15.10 -19.36 19.90
CA LYS A 10 14.86 -17.91 19.93
C LYS A 10 15.04 -17.17 18.59
N LYS A 11 15.17 -17.90 17.48
CA LYS A 11 15.38 -17.34 16.14
C LYS A 11 14.10 -17.05 15.38
N THR A 12 12.99 -17.67 15.77
CA THR A 12 11.67 -17.46 15.18
C THR A 12 10.73 -16.87 16.22
N LYS A 13 10.00 -15.83 15.86
CA LYS A 13 9.01 -15.17 16.71
C LYS A 13 7.74 -14.90 15.91
N LEU A 14 6.60 -15.16 16.51
CA LEU A 14 5.28 -14.79 16.02
C LEU A 14 4.57 -14.00 17.12
N ILE A 15 4.20 -12.75 16.86
CA ILE A 15 3.58 -11.87 17.85
C ILE A 15 2.40 -11.17 17.20
N GLY A 16 1.28 -11.06 17.88
CA GLY A 16 0.15 -10.34 17.33
C GLY A 16 -0.96 -10.07 18.33
N ASN A 17 -1.98 -9.37 17.83
CA ASN A 17 -3.19 -9.05 18.57
C ASN A 17 -4.42 -9.32 17.68
N VAL A 18 -5.52 -9.73 18.32
CA VAL A 18 -6.85 -9.82 17.72
C VAL A 18 -7.81 -9.05 18.60
N ALA A 19 -8.61 -8.17 18.00
CA ALA A 19 -9.67 -7.42 18.64
C ALA A 19 -10.96 -7.53 17.83
N TYR A 20 -12.07 -7.75 18.54
CA TYR A 20 -13.42 -7.70 17.99
C TYR A 20 -14.26 -6.81 18.89
N ARG A 21 -14.96 -5.85 18.29
CA ARG A 21 -15.83 -4.91 19.00
C ARG A 21 -17.17 -4.87 18.28
N LYS A 22 -18.24 -5.03 19.06
CA LYS A 22 -19.63 -4.80 18.65
C LYS A 22 -20.11 -3.51 19.30
N PHE A 23 -20.57 -2.57 18.50
CA PHE A 23 -21.16 -1.32 18.94
C PHE A 23 -22.67 -1.37 18.69
N THR A 24 -23.45 -1.17 19.74
CA THR A 24 -24.92 -1.12 19.70
C THR A 24 -25.36 0.23 20.23
N PRO A 25 -25.92 1.12 19.38
CA PRO A 25 -26.42 2.42 19.82
C PRO A 25 -27.62 2.24 20.77
N LEU A 26 -27.67 3.05 21.83
CA LEU A 26 -28.70 3.00 22.88
C LEU A 26 -29.96 3.84 22.57
N LEU A 27 -29.99 4.56 21.43
CA LEU A 27 -31.07 5.50 21.11
C LEU A 27 -32.24 4.81 20.40
N LEU A 28 -33.47 5.16 20.79
CA LEU A 28 -34.77 4.66 20.28
C LEU A 28 -35.10 5.02 18.81
N ALA A 29 -34.15 5.56 18.05
CA ALA A 29 -34.35 5.77 16.61
C ALA A 29 -33.83 4.53 15.88
N ASN A 30 -34.73 3.76 15.27
CA ASN A 30 -34.48 2.57 14.43
C ASN A 30 -33.63 2.83 13.17
N VAL A 31 -32.79 3.87 13.17
CA VAL A 31 -32.01 4.38 12.03
C VAL A 31 -30.54 3.96 12.14
N LEU A 32 -30.02 3.66 13.35
CA LEU A 32 -28.60 3.34 13.53
C LEU A 32 -28.38 1.81 13.57
N VAL A 33 -27.68 1.31 12.55
CA VAL A 33 -27.32 -0.11 12.42
C VAL A 33 -26.16 -0.46 13.37
N PRO A 34 -26.23 -1.57 14.14
CA PRO A 34 -25.11 -2.04 14.95
C PRO A 34 -23.82 -2.23 14.13
N GLU A 35 -22.69 -1.77 14.65
CA GLU A 35 -21.40 -1.82 13.97
C GLU A 35 -20.51 -2.91 14.57
N ASN A 36 -19.99 -3.80 13.72
CA ASN A 36 -19.00 -4.81 14.11
C ASN A 36 -17.64 -4.49 13.49
N THR A 37 -16.65 -4.23 14.33
CA THR A 37 -15.27 -3.98 13.92
C THR A 37 -14.37 -5.12 14.35
N PHE A 38 -13.63 -5.70 13.40
CA PHE A 38 -12.59 -6.69 13.63
C PHE A 38 -11.23 -6.10 13.27
N VAL A 39 -10.20 -6.39 14.05
CA VAL A 39 -8.81 -6.08 13.74
C VAL A 39 -7.94 -7.27 14.14
N ASN A 40 -7.07 -7.70 13.25
CA ASN A 40 -5.97 -8.61 13.56
C ASN A 40 -4.67 -8.02 13.03
N GLN A 41 -3.62 -8.13 13.83
CA GLN A 41 -2.26 -7.81 13.42
C GLN A 41 -1.33 -8.94 13.85
N THR A 42 -0.56 -9.46 12.89
CA THR A 42 0.40 -10.55 13.07
C THR A 42 1.76 -10.14 12.54
N ASN A 43 2.78 -10.25 13.37
CA ASN A 43 4.18 -10.09 13.01
C ASN A 43 4.91 -11.42 13.13
N PHE A 44 5.55 -11.85 12.06
CA PHE A 44 6.42 -13.01 12.02
C PHE A 44 7.86 -12.55 11.73
N SER A 45 8.83 -13.10 12.45
CA SER A 45 10.25 -12.90 12.15
C SER A 45 11.00 -14.21 12.32
N THR A 46 11.92 -14.52 11.41
CA THR A 46 12.80 -15.67 11.55
C THR A 46 14.18 -15.42 10.97
N SER A 47 15.17 -16.11 11.50
CA SER A 47 16.52 -16.18 10.92
C SER A 47 17.04 -17.61 10.94
N PHE A 48 17.65 -18.04 9.84
CA PHE A 48 18.18 -19.38 9.70
C PHE A 48 19.53 -19.38 8.98
N LEU A 49 20.20 -20.53 8.93
CA LEU A 49 21.54 -20.70 8.34
C LEU A 49 22.55 -19.67 8.86
N LYS A 50 22.71 -19.62 10.19
CA LYS A 50 23.59 -18.64 10.88
C LYS A 50 23.29 -17.19 10.47
N GLN A 51 22.02 -16.85 10.27
CA GLN A 51 21.54 -15.53 9.84
C GLN A 51 21.95 -15.16 8.41
N LEU A 52 22.26 -16.15 7.56
CA LEU A 52 22.34 -15.94 6.11
C LEU A 52 21.03 -15.35 5.59
N PHE A 53 19.91 -15.93 6.01
CA PHE A 53 18.58 -15.46 5.68
C PHE A 53 17.91 -14.87 6.92
N ARG A 54 17.27 -13.73 6.74
CA ARG A 54 16.34 -13.15 7.70
C ARG A 54 15.04 -12.82 6.97
N LEU A 55 13.93 -13.29 7.51
CA LEU A 55 12.59 -13.06 6.99
C LEU A 55 11.79 -12.31 8.04
N ASN A 56 11.07 -11.27 7.63
CA ASN A 56 10.03 -10.69 8.48
C ASN A 56 8.76 -10.51 7.66
N SER A 57 7.65 -10.97 8.19
CA SER A 57 6.32 -10.84 7.60
C SER A 57 5.45 -10.05 8.56
N HIS A 58 4.67 -9.14 8.02
CA HIS A 58 3.64 -8.42 8.73
C HIS A 58 2.34 -8.64 7.97
N TYR A 59 1.29 -9.00 8.69
CA TYR A 59 -0.04 -9.15 8.17
C TYR A 59 -1.01 -8.43 9.10
N SER A 60 -1.84 -7.55 8.55
CA SER A 60 -2.86 -6.84 9.28
C SER A 60 -4.14 -6.85 8.47
N VAL A 61 -5.25 -7.21 9.11
CA VAL A 61 -6.58 -7.10 8.54
C VAL A 61 -7.47 -6.35 9.49
N GLY A 62 -8.33 -5.49 8.96
CA GLY A 62 -9.32 -4.81 9.76
C GLY A 62 -10.59 -4.51 8.99
N SER A 63 -11.65 -4.20 9.73
CA SER A 63 -12.87 -3.60 9.18
C SER A 63 -13.11 -2.26 9.86
N GLY A 64 -13.51 -1.26 9.09
CA GLY A 64 -13.87 0.06 9.59
C GLY A 64 -14.89 0.74 8.70
N LEU A 65 -15.18 2.00 9.01
CA LEU A 65 -16.02 2.86 8.20
C LEU A 65 -15.15 3.86 7.45
N GLU A 66 -15.47 4.08 6.18
CA GLU A 66 -14.88 5.15 5.39
C GLU A 66 -16.01 6.08 4.93
N GLN A 67 -15.79 7.38 5.10
CA GLN A 67 -16.73 8.38 4.63
C GLN A 67 -16.79 8.34 3.11
N LYS A 68 -18.00 8.24 2.55
CA LYS A 68 -18.20 8.33 1.11
C LYS A 68 -17.78 9.74 0.67
N ARG A 69 -16.93 9.81 -0.36
CA ARG A 69 -16.59 11.11 -0.98
C ARG A 69 -17.63 11.39 -2.03
N GLU A 70 -18.28 12.54 -1.91
CA GLU A 70 -19.14 13.10 -2.96
C GLU A 70 -18.35 14.19 -3.68
N PHE A 71 -18.80 14.54 -4.87
CA PHE A 71 -18.24 15.65 -5.63
C PHE A 71 -19.39 16.47 -6.18
N VAL A 72 -19.13 17.76 -6.31
CA VAL A 72 -20.05 18.70 -6.94
C VAL A 72 -19.27 19.49 -7.98
N TYR A 73 -19.99 20.00 -8.96
CA TYR A 73 -19.43 20.93 -9.94
C TYR A 73 -19.75 22.35 -9.52
N LEU A 74 -18.70 23.15 -9.35
CA LEU A 74 -18.80 24.56 -9.02
C LEU A 74 -18.57 25.37 -10.29
N GLU A 75 -19.48 26.29 -10.58
CA GLU A 75 -19.36 27.22 -11.69
C GLU A 75 -18.25 28.24 -11.41
N VAL A 76 -17.41 28.48 -12.41
CA VAL A 76 -16.29 29.43 -12.40
C VAL A 76 -16.38 30.31 -13.62
N ASN A 77 -15.58 31.39 -13.66
CA ASN A 77 -15.58 32.27 -14.83
C ASN A 77 -15.23 31.50 -16.11
N PRO A 78 -15.80 31.89 -17.26
CA PRO A 78 -15.54 31.22 -18.52
C PRO A 78 -14.05 31.03 -18.83
N GLY A 79 -13.66 29.81 -19.21
CA GLY A 79 -12.28 29.45 -19.49
C GLY A 79 -11.40 29.13 -18.28
N GLN A 80 -11.91 29.23 -17.05
CA GLN A 80 -11.17 28.86 -15.83
C GLN A 80 -11.48 27.45 -15.33
N GLY A 81 -12.46 26.77 -15.93
CA GLY A 81 -12.89 25.42 -15.59
C GLY A 81 -12.30 24.34 -16.50
N ILE A 82 -12.82 23.13 -16.34
CA ILE A 82 -12.48 21.94 -17.14
C ILE A 82 -13.76 21.27 -17.67
N PHE A 83 -14.88 21.45 -16.98
CA PHE A 83 -16.14 20.77 -17.29
C PHE A 83 -17.18 21.73 -17.88
N ALA A 84 -18.06 21.19 -18.71
CA ALA A 84 -19.28 21.82 -19.22
C ALA A 84 -20.50 21.04 -18.73
N TRP A 85 -21.64 21.70 -18.59
CA TRP A 85 -22.93 21.07 -18.27
C TRP A 85 -23.78 20.97 -19.53
N ILE A 86 -24.32 19.78 -19.80
CA ILE A 86 -25.22 19.50 -20.92
C ILE A 86 -26.46 18.81 -20.36
N ASP A 87 -27.59 19.50 -20.41
CA ASP A 87 -28.88 18.96 -19.97
C ASP A 87 -29.31 17.82 -20.92
N TYR A 88 -29.23 16.58 -20.48
CA TYR A 88 -29.58 15.42 -21.31
C TYR A 88 -31.07 15.09 -21.25
N ASN A 89 -31.72 15.42 -20.13
CA ASN A 89 -33.10 15.05 -19.88
C ASN A 89 -34.07 16.25 -20.01
N ASN A 90 -33.54 17.43 -20.34
CA ASN A 90 -34.23 18.71 -20.51
C ASN A 90 -35.04 19.14 -19.28
N ASN A 91 -34.59 18.79 -18.06
CA ASN A 91 -35.29 19.17 -16.84
C ASN A 91 -34.77 20.48 -16.20
N GLY A 92 -33.70 21.07 -16.75
CA GLY A 92 -33.10 22.32 -16.28
C GLY A 92 -32.38 22.22 -14.92
N ILE A 93 -32.24 21.01 -14.36
CA ILE A 93 -31.58 20.74 -13.09
C ILE A 93 -30.20 20.18 -13.37
N LYS A 94 -29.15 20.79 -12.81
CA LYS A 94 -27.77 20.34 -13.00
C LYS A 94 -27.53 19.01 -12.26
N GLU A 95 -27.62 17.88 -12.96
CA GLU A 95 -27.36 16.55 -12.39
C GLU A 95 -25.88 16.16 -12.53
N LEU A 96 -25.35 15.39 -11.58
CA LEU A 96 -23.92 15.00 -11.59
C LEU A 96 -23.50 14.19 -12.82
N SER A 97 -24.44 13.49 -13.46
CA SER A 97 -24.24 12.70 -14.68
C SER A 97 -24.22 13.53 -15.97
N GLU A 98 -24.50 14.83 -15.89
CA GLU A 98 -24.65 15.74 -17.05
C GLU A 98 -23.42 16.64 -17.28
N PHE A 99 -22.35 16.38 -16.54
CA PHE A 99 -21.10 17.13 -16.66
C PHE A 99 -20.08 16.33 -17.44
N GLU A 100 -19.59 16.93 -18.52
CA GLU A 100 -18.56 16.36 -19.38
C GLU A 100 -17.32 17.27 -19.41
N ILE A 101 -16.19 16.72 -19.87
CA ILE A 101 -15.01 17.53 -20.13
C ILE A 101 -15.34 18.46 -21.31
N ALA A 102 -15.16 19.76 -21.11
CA ALA A 102 -15.49 20.74 -22.14
C ALA A 102 -14.63 20.52 -23.40
N ALA A 103 -15.28 20.49 -24.57
CA ALA A 103 -14.60 20.35 -25.85
C ALA A 103 -13.84 21.64 -26.23
N PHE A 104 -14.34 22.79 -25.79
CA PHE A 104 -13.77 24.11 -26.05
C PHE A 104 -13.58 24.88 -24.75
N THR A 105 -12.54 25.73 -24.70
CA THR A 105 -12.16 26.46 -23.49
C THR A 105 -13.24 27.45 -23.03
N ASP A 106 -13.98 28.06 -23.95
CA ASP A 106 -15.10 28.97 -23.68
C ASP A 106 -16.32 28.27 -23.04
N GLN A 107 -16.41 26.94 -23.14
CA GLN A 107 -17.44 26.11 -22.52
C GLN A 107 -17.00 25.54 -21.17
N ALA A 108 -15.72 25.68 -20.81
CA ALA A 108 -15.11 25.13 -19.61
C ALA A 108 -15.43 26.00 -18.39
N ASN A 109 -16.69 25.97 -17.97
CA ASN A 109 -17.22 26.89 -16.95
C ASN A 109 -17.33 26.24 -15.57
N TYR A 110 -16.91 24.98 -15.40
CA TYR A 110 -17.04 24.26 -14.13
C TYR A 110 -15.75 23.59 -13.68
N ILE A 111 -15.53 23.59 -12.37
CA ILE A 111 -14.52 22.78 -11.69
C ILE A 111 -15.19 21.72 -10.81
N ARG A 112 -14.55 20.55 -10.69
CA ARG A 112 -15.02 19.50 -9.78
C ARG A 112 -14.36 19.67 -8.41
N ILE A 113 -15.17 19.82 -7.37
CA ILE A 113 -14.70 19.87 -5.98
C ILE A 113 -15.25 18.67 -5.20
N PHE A 114 -14.43 18.11 -4.31
CA PHE A 114 -14.85 17.01 -3.43
C PHE A 114 -15.51 17.58 -2.17
N THR A 115 -16.69 17.08 -1.85
CA THR A 115 -17.43 17.40 -0.63
C THR A 115 -17.48 16.17 0.28
N GLN A 116 -17.57 16.44 1.58
CA GLN A 116 -17.73 15.40 2.59
C GLN A 116 -19.19 14.95 2.62
N SER A 117 -19.46 13.66 2.37
CA SER A 117 -20.79 13.07 2.55
C SER A 117 -21.04 12.72 4.01
N ASN A 118 -22.29 12.76 4.46
CA ASN A 118 -22.67 12.19 5.76
C ASN A 118 -22.82 10.65 5.72
N ASN A 119 -22.67 10.06 4.53
CA ASN A 119 -22.78 8.61 4.34
C ASN A 119 -21.43 7.93 4.59
N TYR A 120 -21.44 6.90 5.44
CA TYR A 120 -20.29 6.04 5.69
C TYR A 120 -20.52 4.68 5.07
N ILE A 121 -19.49 4.15 4.42
CA ILE A 121 -19.49 2.80 3.86
C ILE A 121 -18.53 1.92 4.64
N ARG A 122 -18.91 0.67 4.86
CA ARG A 122 -18.04 -0.31 5.50
C ARG A 122 -16.90 -0.65 4.56
N THR A 123 -15.69 -0.66 5.08
CA THR A 123 -14.49 -1.02 4.36
C THR A 123 -13.67 -2.05 5.13
N PHE A 124 -12.98 -2.89 4.38
CA PHE A 124 -12.08 -3.90 4.89
C PHE A 124 -10.67 -3.57 4.39
N THR A 125 -9.73 -3.48 5.32
CA THR A 125 -8.31 -3.22 5.05
C THR A 125 -7.53 -4.52 5.18
N ASN A 126 -6.61 -4.74 4.25
CA ASN A 126 -5.68 -5.85 4.27
C ASN A 126 -4.29 -5.31 3.93
N GLN A 127 -3.35 -5.48 4.84
CA GLN A 127 -1.98 -5.02 4.72
C GLN A 127 -1.06 -6.21 4.90
N PHE A 128 -0.22 -6.48 3.91
CA PHE A 128 0.81 -7.50 3.98
C PHE A 128 2.15 -6.91 3.59
N SER A 129 3.18 -7.19 4.38
CA SER A 129 4.55 -6.79 4.11
C SER A 129 5.50 -7.94 4.38
N GLN A 130 6.28 -8.33 3.37
CA GLN A 130 7.34 -9.33 3.48
C GLN A 130 8.69 -8.67 3.23
N SER A 131 9.63 -8.87 4.16
CA SER A 131 11.03 -8.51 3.97
C SER A 131 11.91 -9.76 3.98
N VAL A 132 12.85 -9.82 3.05
CA VAL A 132 13.83 -10.88 2.90
C VAL A 132 15.21 -10.24 2.83
N PHE A 133 16.09 -10.64 3.74
CA PHE A 133 17.48 -10.21 3.76
C PHE A 133 18.39 -11.41 3.57
N ILE A 134 19.34 -11.30 2.64
CA ILE A 134 20.34 -12.33 2.36
C ILE A 134 21.72 -11.73 2.62
N ASN A 135 22.48 -12.34 3.52
CA ASN A 135 23.83 -11.91 3.89
C ASN A 135 24.82 -13.09 3.96
N PRO A 136 25.41 -13.50 2.82
CA PRO A 136 26.43 -14.54 2.71
C PRO A 136 27.63 -14.37 3.64
N ARG A 137 27.97 -13.13 4.03
CA ARG A 137 29.06 -12.84 4.95
C ARG A 137 28.98 -13.66 6.23
N ASN A 138 27.77 -13.93 6.73
CA ASN A 138 27.58 -14.60 8.01
C ASN A 138 28.06 -16.06 8.02
N ILE A 139 28.02 -16.75 6.88
CA ILE A 139 28.51 -18.13 6.75
C ILE A 139 29.92 -18.21 6.17
N LEU A 140 30.34 -17.21 5.37
CA LEU A 140 31.61 -17.22 4.66
C LEU A 140 32.80 -16.60 5.43
N LYS A 141 32.61 -16.09 6.67
CA LYS A 141 33.67 -15.40 7.44
C LYS A 141 34.99 -16.17 7.55
N LYS A 142 34.93 -17.50 7.62
CA LYS A 142 36.10 -18.37 7.85
C LYS A 142 36.74 -18.88 6.54
N ASN A 143 36.09 -18.71 5.40
CA ASN A 143 36.60 -19.25 4.14
C ASN A 143 37.60 -18.27 3.51
N LYS A 144 38.83 -18.72 3.29
CA LYS A 144 39.94 -17.91 2.78
C LYS A 144 39.99 -17.82 1.25
N GLY A 145 39.19 -18.62 0.53
CA GLY A 145 39.16 -18.65 -0.93
C GLY A 145 38.74 -17.31 -1.55
N ASN A 146 39.33 -16.95 -2.69
CA ASN A 146 39.08 -15.68 -3.37
C ASN A 146 37.60 -15.51 -3.76
N PHE A 147 36.97 -16.59 -4.22
CA PHE A 147 35.53 -16.59 -4.53
C PHE A 147 34.66 -16.34 -3.29
N ALA A 148 34.94 -17.01 -2.17
CA ALA A 148 34.20 -16.82 -0.93
C ALA A 148 34.33 -15.37 -0.40
N LYS A 149 35.52 -14.77 -0.52
CA LYS A 149 35.74 -13.36 -0.18
C LYS A 149 34.88 -12.42 -1.04
N PHE A 150 34.78 -12.68 -2.34
CA PHE A 150 33.93 -11.90 -3.24
C PHE A 150 32.45 -12.02 -2.85
N VAL A 151 31.93 -13.24 -2.72
CA VAL A 151 30.52 -13.49 -2.37
C VAL A 151 30.17 -12.95 -0.98
N SER A 152 31.10 -12.98 -0.02
CA SER A 152 30.90 -12.42 1.33
C SER A 152 30.69 -10.90 1.37
N LYS A 153 30.95 -10.20 0.26
CA LYS A 153 30.68 -8.77 0.11
C LYS A 153 29.32 -8.50 -0.52
N ILE A 154 28.72 -9.48 -1.19
CA ILE A 154 27.38 -9.35 -1.76
C ILE A 154 26.35 -9.50 -0.64
N SER A 155 25.29 -8.70 -0.69
CA SER A 155 24.11 -8.86 0.16
C SER A 155 22.89 -8.37 -0.60
N SER A 156 21.71 -8.85 -0.25
CA SER A 156 20.46 -8.35 -0.85
C SER A 156 19.40 -8.10 0.21
N ALA A 157 18.53 -7.16 -0.11
CA ALA A 157 17.35 -6.85 0.69
C ALA A 157 16.17 -6.68 -0.27
N THR A 158 15.13 -7.48 -0.10
CA THR A 158 13.90 -7.41 -0.87
C THR A 158 12.73 -7.17 0.07
N ILE A 159 11.89 -6.18 -0.26
CA ILE A 159 10.70 -5.82 0.49
C ILE A 159 9.53 -5.80 -0.48
N TYR A 160 8.51 -6.57 -0.17
CA TYR A 160 7.22 -6.58 -0.85
C TYR A 160 6.16 -6.06 0.12
N LYS A 161 5.32 -5.13 -0.33
CA LYS A 161 4.21 -4.56 0.44
C LYS A 161 2.97 -4.50 -0.43
N ILE A 162 1.84 -4.90 0.13
CA ILE A 162 0.53 -4.73 -0.48
C ILE A 162 -0.45 -4.24 0.57
N ASN A 163 -1.12 -3.15 0.25
CA ASN A 163 -2.17 -2.55 1.05
C ASN A 163 -3.43 -2.47 0.18
N ARG A 164 -4.43 -3.26 0.52
CA ARG A 164 -5.70 -3.35 -0.19
C ARG A 164 -6.83 -2.89 0.71
N LYS A 165 -7.76 -2.12 0.13
CA LYS A 165 -9.00 -1.70 0.78
C LYS A 165 -10.19 -1.99 -0.12
N THR A 166 -11.24 -2.60 0.42
CA THR A 166 -12.44 -3.01 -0.33
C THR A 166 -13.71 -2.80 0.47
N THR A 167 -14.83 -2.55 -0.20
CA THR A 167 -16.18 -2.54 0.38
C THR A 167 -16.84 -3.92 0.42
N ARG A 168 -16.18 -4.95 -0.13
CA ARG A 168 -16.74 -6.29 -0.27
C ARG A 168 -16.83 -7.01 1.08
N GLU A 169 -18.02 -7.48 1.43
CA GLU A 169 -18.28 -8.17 2.70
C GLU A 169 -17.82 -9.63 2.75
N ASN A 170 -17.42 -10.24 1.63
CA ASN A 170 -16.93 -11.62 1.65
C ASN A 170 -15.56 -11.70 2.34
N LEU A 171 -15.57 -12.27 3.56
CA LEU A 171 -14.42 -12.47 4.44
C LEU A 171 -13.22 -13.14 3.76
N VAL A 172 -13.44 -14.20 2.98
CA VAL A 172 -12.33 -14.92 2.32
C VAL A 172 -11.63 -14.02 1.31
N SER A 173 -12.42 -13.23 0.57
CA SER A 173 -11.88 -12.29 -0.42
C SER A 173 -11.24 -11.04 0.20
N SER A 174 -11.71 -10.59 1.38
CA SER A 174 -11.12 -9.44 2.08
C SER A 174 -9.84 -9.82 2.83
N LEU A 175 -9.71 -11.08 3.25
CA LEU A 175 -8.54 -11.64 3.92
C LEU A 175 -7.40 -12.02 2.96
N ASN A 176 -7.62 -12.12 1.65
CA ASN A 176 -6.56 -12.46 0.71
C ASN A 176 -5.79 -11.20 0.20
N PRO A 177 -4.52 -11.01 0.59
CA PRO A 177 -3.73 -9.87 0.11
C PRO A 177 -3.33 -9.99 -1.37
N PHE A 178 -3.35 -11.19 -1.97
CA PHE A 178 -2.89 -11.44 -3.34
C PHE A 178 -4.02 -11.48 -4.38
N GLN A 179 -5.25 -11.20 -3.96
CA GLN A 179 -6.38 -11.18 -4.88
C GLN A 179 -6.31 -9.96 -5.80
N ASN A 180 -5.80 -10.18 -7.01
CA ASN A 180 -5.60 -9.17 -8.06
C ASN A 180 -6.81 -9.01 -9.00
N ASN A 181 -8.05 -9.21 -8.52
CA ASN A 181 -9.20 -9.04 -9.41
C ASN A 181 -9.50 -7.56 -9.60
N LEU A 182 -8.85 -6.97 -10.61
CA LEU A 182 -8.82 -5.53 -10.90
C LEU A 182 -10.12 -4.98 -11.50
N ALA A 183 -11.09 -5.83 -11.83
CA ALA A 183 -12.39 -5.47 -12.38
C ALA A 183 -13.52 -5.43 -11.33
N ASP A 184 -13.20 -5.60 -10.04
CA ASP A 184 -14.19 -5.60 -8.97
C ASP A 184 -14.61 -4.15 -8.62
N SER A 185 -15.89 -3.83 -8.80
CA SER A 185 -16.50 -2.54 -8.43
C SER A 185 -16.37 -2.20 -6.94
N ASN A 186 -16.03 -3.20 -6.12
CA ASN A 186 -15.88 -3.08 -4.68
C ASN A 186 -14.45 -2.74 -4.21
N LEU A 187 -13.47 -2.58 -5.12
CA LEU A 187 -12.13 -2.16 -4.74
C LEU A 187 -12.14 -0.64 -4.45
N VAL A 188 -11.69 -0.22 -3.27
CA VAL A 188 -11.56 1.21 -2.92
C VAL A 188 -10.15 1.69 -3.24
N SER A 189 -9.14 0.97 -2.79
CA SER A 189 -7.74 1.31 -3.08
C SER A 189 -6.84 0.09 -3.05
N LEU A 190 -5.80 0.09 -3.88
CA LEU A 190 -4.72 -0.88 -3.89
C LEU A 190 -3.38 -0.17 -4.03
N ASN A 191 -2.48 -0.37 -3.08
CA ASN A 191 -1.08 0.03 -3.18
C ASN A 191 -0.24 -1.24 -3.13
N ASN A 192 0.53 -1.51 -4.18
CA ASN A 192 1.41 -2.66 -4.29
C ASN A 192 2.83 -2.16 -4.62
N GLN A 193 3.78 -2.48 -3.76
CA GLN A 193 5.16 -2.04 -3.88
C GLN A 193 6.11 -3.22 -3.71
N ILE A 194 7.03 -3.38 -4.67
CA ILE A 194 8.21 -4.22 -4.51
C ILE A 194 9.46 -3.36 -4.64
N ARG A 195 10.40 -3.52 -3.71
CA ARG A 195 11.74 -2.93 -3.78
C ARG A 195 12.76 -4.03 -3.52
N SER A 196 13.74 -4.16 -4.39
CA SER A 196 14.86 -5.08 -4.23
C SER A 196 16.16 -4.33 -4.43
N SER A 197 17.06 -4.41 -3.45
CA SER A 197 18.40 -3.83 -3.53
C SER A 197 19.44 -4.94 -3.41
N VAL A 198 20.42 -4.93 -4.31
CA VAL A 198 21.62 -5.76 -4.25
C VAL A 198 22.80 -4.84 -3.96
N PHE A 199 23.57 -5.20 -2.95
CA PHE A 199 24.70 -4.41 -2.49
C PHE A 199 25.99 -5.19 -2.65
N TYR A 200 27.01 -4.52 -3.16
CA TYR A 200 28.40 -4.96 -3.04
C TYR A 200 29.11 -4.11 -1.98
N ASN A 201 29.64 -4.77 -0.96
CA ASN A 201 30.38 -4.16 0.13
C ASN A 201 29.59 -3.06 0.88
N ARG A 202 28.30 -3.31 1.19
CA ARG A 202 27.37 -2.33 1.81
C ARG A 202 27.95 -1.54 2.99
N ASN A 203 28.64 -2.24 3.89
CA ASN A 203 29.24 -1.66 5.09
C ASN A 203 30.76 -1.42 4.94
N GLY A 204 31.25 -1.38 3.71
CA GLY A 204 32.66 -1.12 3.41
C GLY A 204 33.02 0.34 3.62
N TYR A 205 34.16 0.59 4.27
CA TYR A 205 34.64 1.95 4.53
C TYR A 205 35.15 2.67 3.27
N LYS A 206 35.81 1.94 2.35
CA LYS A 206 36.43 2.54 1.15
C LYS A 206 35.44 2.77 0.01
N TYR A 207 34.61 1.76 -0.27
CA TYR A 207 33.64 1.82 -1.36
C TYR A 207 32.44 0.94 -1.06
N SER A 208 31.30 1.29 -1.65
CA SER A 208 30.10 0.46 -1.71
C SER A 208 29.35 0.74 -3.00
N LEU A 209 28.78 -0.31 -3.58
CA LEU A 209 27.88 -0.20 -4.73
C LEU A 209 26.52 -0.79 -4.34
N GLU A 210 25.46 -0.13 -4.78
CA GLU A 210 24.09 -0.59 -4.67
C GLU A 210 23.42 -0.49 -6.02
N TYR A 211 22.73 -1.54 -6.40
CA TYR A 211 21.73 -1.52 -7.45
C TYR A 211 20.38 -1.76 -6.79
N SER A 212 19.44 -0.85 -6.99
CA SER A 212 18.07 -1.01 -6.51
C SER A 212 17.08 -0.97 -7.65
N PHE A 213 16.05 -1.79 -7.50
CA PHE A 213 14.91 -1.89 -8.37
C PHE A 213 13.66 -1.65 -7.54
N GLN A 214 12.74 -0.84 -8.05
CA GLN A 214 11.44 -0.60 -7.43
C GLN A 214 10.32 -0.59 -8.47
N ASN A 215 9.21 -1.24 -8.14
CA ASN A 215 7.95 -1.16 -8.86
C ASN A 215 6.84 -0.81 -7.86
N ASN A 216 6.11 0.26 -8.13
CA ASN A 216 5.00 0.75 -7.33
C ASN A 216 3.76 0.86 -8.22
N SER A 217 2.70 0.16 -7.83
CA SER A 217 1.40 0.19 -8.50
C SER A 217 0.35 0.67 -7.51
N ASN A 218 -0.22 1.83 -7.81
CA ASN A 218 -1.33 2.42 -7.07
C ASN A 218 -2.60 2.34 -7.92
N LYS A 219 -3.71 2.01 -7.29
CA LYS A 219 -5.04 2.08 -7.88
C LYS A 219 -5.99 2.66 -6.84
N LEU A 220 -6.76 3.66 -7.21
CA LEU A 220 -7.72 4.34 -6.34
C LEU A 220 -9.06 4.44 -7.07
N LEU A 221 -10.14 4.08 -6.38
CA LEU A 221 -11.49 4.32 -6.88
C LEU A 221 -11.81 5.80 -6.69
N LEU A 222 -12.10 6.48 -7.78
CA LEU A 222 -12.67 7.80 -7.83
C LEU A 222 -14.15 7.70 -8.21
N SER A 223 -14.86 8.82 -8.17
CA SER A 223 -16.26 8.88 -8.55
C SER A 223 -16.54 8.41 -9.98
N ASN A 224 -15.62 8.68 -10.92
CA ASN A 224 -15.79 8.41 -12.35
C ASN A 224 -15.07 7.12 -12.78
N GLY A 225 -14.76 6.22 -11.83
CA GLY A 225 -14.00 5.00 -12.07
C GLY A 225 -12.63 5.00 -11.42
N PHE A 226 -11.74 4.12 -11.87
CA PHE A 226 -10.44 3.93 -11.23
C PHE A 226 -9.34 4.80 -11.83
N ASP A 227 -8.59 5.49 -10.98
CA ASP A 227 -7.27 6.02 -11.34
C ASP A 227 -6.20 4.99 -10.99
N SER A 228 -5.31 4.70 -11.94
CA SER A 228 -4.22 3.74 -11.74
C SER A 228 -2.89 4.31 -12.20
N ARG A 229 -1.90 4.26 -11.31
CA ARG A 229 -0.56 4.76 -11.55
C ARG A 229 0.45 3.65 -11.29
N LYS A 230 1.29 3.37 -12.29
CA LYS A 230 2.43 2.46 -12.15
C LYS A 230 3.72 3.25 -12.32
N THR A 231 4.66 3.05 -11.41
CA THR A 231 6.00 3.64 -11.47
C THR A 231 7.02 2.53 -11.33
N PHE A 232 7.96 2.51 -12.27
CA PHE A 232 9.03 1.55 -12.35
C PHE A 232 10.34 2.34 -12.35
N SER A 233 11.29 1.96 -11.48
CA SER A 233 12.52 2.70 -11.30
C SER A 233 13.69 1.77 -11.04
N HIS A 234 14.82 2.11 -11.65
CA HIS A 234 16.12 1.51 -11.38
C HIS A 234 17.07 2.60 -10.87
N GLU A 235 17.87 2.26 -9.87
CA GLU A 235 18.84 3.17 -9.28
C GLU A 235 20.17 2.46 -9.11
N LEU A 236 21.25 3.10 -9.56
CA LEU A 236 22.61 2.69 -9.30
C LEU A 236 23.24 3.74 -8.39
N ASN A 237 23.70 3.31 -7.22
CA ASN A 237 24.33 4.18 -6.25
C ASN A 237 25.74 3.66 -5.95
N GLY A 238 26.73 4.53 -6.10
CA GLY A 238 28.12 4.26 -5.78
C GLY A 238 28.66 5.26 -4.78
N ARG A 239 29.28 4.76 -3.71
CA ARG A 239 29.99 5.57 -2.73
C ARG A 239 31.46 5.19 -2.75
N TYR A 240 32.33 6.19 -2.80
CA TYR A 240 33.77 6.04 -2.70
C TYR A 240 34.33 7.06 -1.69
N LYS A 241 35.17 6.61 -0.77
CA LYS A 241 35.86 7.48 0.18
C LYS A 241 37.22 7.88 -0.39
N ILE A 242 37.37 9.17 -0.70
CA ILE A 242 38.65 9.77 -1.05
C ILE A 242 39.45 9.97 0.25
N LYS A 243 40.74 9.62 0.23
CA LYS A 243 41.64 9.86 1.35
C LYS A 243 42.09 11.32 1.25
N ASN A 244 41.94 12.11 2.31
CA ASN A 244 42.53 13.46 2.34
C ASN A 244 44.04 13.32 2.12
N ILE A 245 44.52 14.00 1.08
CA ILE A 245 45.94 14.28 0.88
C ILE A 245 46.09 15.74 1.29
N LEU A 246 46.38 15.94 2.57
CA LEU A 246 46.91 17.18 3.16
C LEU A 246 48.08 16.74 4.05
#